data_AF-W8C1A5-F1
#
_entry.id   AF-W8C1A5-F1
#
_cell.length_a   1.000
_cell.length_b   1.000
_cell.length_c   1.000
_cell.angle_alpha   90.00
_cell.angle_beta   90.00
_cell.angle_gamma   90.00
#
_symmetry.space_group_name_H-M   'P 1'
#
loop_
_entity.id
_entity.type
_entity.pdbx_description
1 polymer ?
#
loop_
_entity_poly.entity_id
_entity_poly.type
_entity_poly.pdbx_seq_one_letter_code
_entity_poly.pdbx_strand_id
1 'polypeptide(L)'
;KWPKQEILCNTTEEEKRVHVHAITTVNKFDILDRFSILPRALRVLSYVMRFFQRTHPKTKAFFRAKSCLISGDEIKATTLCLIKLSQKQYYNAEHNRITSKNRLDSKSELLPLHPFLDNYGVMRAGGRLGASRDLAYSERHPIILSYNCRLSRLIVQFIHEISLHGENQLMLRLIRTQFWIPRVKNMIRSIIHNCKICTIYKKRTQIQLMGNLPQERSTFSRAFTNTGVDFAGPFEIKSYSGRGCRMSKGYVCLFVCFSTKAIHLEATSDLSTQSFLAAFARFVSRRGCPKNVHSDNGTNFVGASRSLRSEFKTFMADARNSIVSKYAIQAL
;
A
#
# COMPACT_ATOMS: atom_id res chain seq x y z
N LYS A 1 -3.75 -67.96 -28.05
CA LYS A 1 -2.81 -67.52 -29.11
C LYS A 1 -3.58 -66.66 -30.11
N TRP A 2 -3.23 -65.38 -30.21
CA TRP A 2 -3.75 -64.41 -31.18
C TRP A 2 -2.61 -64.06 -32.17
N PRO A 3 -2.86 -63.88 -33.48
CA PRO A 3 -1.78 -63.67 -34.45
C PRO A 3 -1.20 -62.25 -34.35
N LYS A 4 0.14 -62.16 -34.36
CA LYS A 4 0.89 -60.90 -34.52
C LYS A 4 1.00 -60.61 -36.02
N GLN A 5 0.27 -59.62 -36.52
CA GLN A 5 0.57 -59.02 -37.82
C GLN A 5 1.52 -57.83 -37.61
N GLU A 6 2.69 -57.90 -38.23
CA GLU A 6 3.62 -56.77 -38.35
C GLU A 6 3.09 -55.81 -39.41
N ILE A 7 2.71 -54.61 -39.00
CA ILE A 7 2.33 -53.53 -39.92
C ILE A 7 3.63 -52.84 -40.36
N LEU A 8 4.11 -53.18 -41.55
CA LEU A 8 5.17 -52.44 -42.24
C LEU A 8 4.57 -51.14 -42.81
N CYS A 9 4.67 -50.06 -42.04
CA CYS A 9 4.31 -48.72 -42.52
C CYS A 9 5.56 -48.03 -43.09
N ASN A 10 5.86 -48.29 -44.37
CA ASN A 10 6.84 -47.51 -45.11
C ASN A 10 6.18 -46.21 -45.60
N THR A 11 6.29 -45.14 -44.82
CA THR A 11 6.00 -43.79 -45.31
C THR A 11 7.33 -43.09 -45.60
N THR A 12 7.57 -42.79 -46.87
CA THR A 12 8.59 -41.82 -47.29
C THR A 12 8.09 -40.44 -46.92
N GLU A 13 8.39 -39.99 -45.70
CA GLU A 13 8.14 -38.61 -45.28
C GLU A 13 9.02 -37.67 -46.12
N GLU A 14 8.39 -36.84 -46.96
CA GLU A 14 9.09 -35.75 -47.65
C GLU A 14 9.60 -34.73 -46.61
N GLU A 15 10.92 -34.67 -46.41
CA GLU A 15 11.55 -33.62 -45.61
C GLU A 15 11.43 -32.25 -46.32
N LYS A 16 10.37 -31.50 -46.04
CA LYS A 16 10.33 -30.07 -46.40
C LYS A 16 11.25 -29.29 -45.46
N ARG A 17 12.39 -28.83 -45.98
CA ARG A 17 13.26 -27.86 -45.28
C ARG A 17 12.51 -26.54 -45.08
N VAL A 18 12.07 -26.30 -43.85
CA VAL A 18 11.50 -25.01 -43.45
C VAL A 18 12.63 -24.01 -43.20
N HIS A 19 12.83 -23.09 -44.14
CA HIS A 19 13.73 -21.95 -43.94
C HIS A 19 13.03 -20.92 -43.04
N VAL A 20 13.38 -20.91 -41.76
CA VAL A 20 12.92 -19.89 -40.81
C VAL A 20 13.83 -18.66 -40.93
N HIS A 21 13.33 -17.60 -41.57
CA HIS A 21 13.95 -16.28 -41.51
C HIS A 21 13.62 -15.62 -40.17
N ALA A 22 14.53 -15.72 -39.20
CA ALA A 22 14.42 -15.01 -37.94
C ALA A 22 14.83 -13.54 -38.14
N ILE A 23 13.86 -12.64 -38.22
CA ILE A 23 14.12 -11.20 -38.15
C ILE A 23 14.32 -10.83 -36.68
N THR A 24 15.56 -10.57 -36.27
CA THR A 24 15.87 -9.99 -34.96
C THR A 24 15.48 -8.51 -34.98
N THR A 25 14.20 -8.22 -34.73
CA THR A 25 13.84 -6.88 -34.26
C THR A 25 14.56 -6.68 -32.93
N VAL A 26 15.48 -5.71 -32.86
CA VAL A 26 16.14 -5.29 -31.62
C VAL A 26 15.08 -4.62 -30.75
N ASN A 27 14.21 -5.42 -30.15
CA ASN A 27 13.23 -4.95 -29.20
C ASN A 27 14.00 -4.45 -27.99
N LYS A 28 13.96 -3.13 -27.78
CA LYS A 28 14.53 -2.40 -26.63
C LYS A 28 13.87 -2.76 -25.28
N PHE A 29 13.18 -3.89 -25.17
CA PHE A 29 12.58 -4.33 -23.91
C PHE A 29 13.65 -5.05 -23.08
N ASP A 30 14.04 -4.45 -21.95
CA ASP A 30 14.87 -5.13 -20.96
C ASP A 30 14.03 -6.26 -20.34
N ILE A 31 14.51 -7.51 -20.39
CA ILE A 31 13.82 -8.66 -19.79
C ILE A 31 13.52 -8.43 -18.30
N LEU A 32 14.32 -7.59 -17.65
CA LEU A 32 14.17 -7.20 -16.25
C LEU A 32 12.94 -6.32 -15.99
N ASP A 33 12.36 -5.69 -17.01
CA ASP A 33 11.14 -4.88 -16.88
C ASP A 33 9.93 -5.74 -16.53
N ARG A 34 9.96 -7.03 -16.85
CA ARG A 34 8.91 -8.00 -16.51
C ARG A 34 8.90 -8.41 -15.03
N PHE A 35 9.90 -7.97 -14.26
CA PHE A 35 10.06 -8.37 -12.87
C PHE A 35 9.95 -7.18 -11.92
N SER A 36 9.23 -7.38 -10.82
CA SER A 36 9.12 -6.40 -9.73
C SER A 36 10.09 -6.67 -8.58
N ILE A 37 10.62 -7.90 -8.47
CA ILE A 37 11.41 -8.37 -7.33
C ILE A 37 12.68 -9.06 -7.83
N LEU A 38 13.85 -8.64 -7.33
CA LEU A 38 15.17 -9.13 -7.77
C LEU A 38 15.36 -10.65 -7.56
N PRO A 39 15.12 -11.23 -6.37
CA PRO A 39 15.23 -12.69 -6.18
C PRO A 39 14.40 -13.53 -7.15
N ARG A 40 13.23 -13.03 -7.60
CA ARG A 40 12.41 -13.72 -8.61
C ARG A 40 13.06 -13.63 -9.98
N ALA A 41 13.53 -12.45 -10.38
CA ALA A 41 14.24 -12.25 -11.64
C ALA A 41 15.49 -13.15 -11.73
N LEU A 42 16.33 -13.15 -10.69
CA LEU A 42 17.55 -13.96 -10.67
C LEU A 42 17.26 -15.46 -10.77
N ARG A 43 16.25 -15.96 -10.05
CA ARG A 43 15.88 -17.39 -10.13
C ARG A 43 15.39 -17.78 -11.52
N VAL A 44 14.47 -17.01 -12.10
CA VAL A 44 13.94 -17.30 -13.45
C VAL A 44 15.06 -17.24 -14.49
N LEU A 45 15.89 -16.20 -14.45
CA LEU A 45 17.01 -16.05 -15.39
C LEU A 45 18.07 -17.12 -15.20
N SER A 46 18.29 -17.60 -13.97
CA SER A 46 19.19 -18.73 -13.72
C SER A 46 18.68 -20.03 -14.35
N TYR A 47 17.36 -20.28 -14.32
CA TYR A 47 16.77 -21.41 -15.06
C TYR A 47 16.95 -21.27 -16.57
N VAL A 48 16.76 -20.06 -17.11
CA VAL A 48 16.96 -19.78 -18.54
C VAL A 48 18.43 -20.03 -18.94
N MET A 49 19.38 -19.53 -18.14
CA MET A 49 20.81 -19.75 -18.37
C MET A 49 21.17 -21.23 -18.30
N ARG A 50 20.63 -21.97 -17.32
CA ARG A 50 20.82 -23.42 -17.20
C ARG A 50 20.27 -24.15 -18.42
N PHE A 51 19.09 -23.77 -18.90
CA PHE A 51 18.51 -24.36 -20.11
C PHE A 51 19.43 -24.13 -21.32
N PHE A 52 19.89 -22.89 -21.52
CA PHE A 52 20.81 -22.56 -22.61
C PHE A 52 22.13 -23.35 -22.53
N GLN A 53 22.71 -23.48 -21.32
CA GLN A 53 23.93 -24.25 -21.13
C GLN A 53 23.77 -25.74 -21.48
N ARG A 54 22.57 -26.31 -21.28
CA ARG A 54 22.25 -27.71 -21.62
C ARG A 54 21.99 -27.93 -23.11
N THR A 55 21.46 -26.94 -23.82
CA THR A 55 21.17 -27.05 -25.25
C THR A 55 22.35 -26.65 -26.12
N HIS A 56 23.25 -25.81 -25.64
CA HIS A 56 24.34 -25.27 -26.44
C HIS A 56 25.49 -26.29 -26.63
N PRO A 57 25.95 -26.56 -27.88
CA PRO A 57 26.86 -27.67 -28.19
C PRO A 57 28.17 -27.64 -27.40
N LYS A 58 28.73 -26.44 -27.19
CA LYS A 58 30.02 -26.25 -26.49
C LYS A 58 29.95 -26.42 -24.97
N THR A 59 28.77 -26.24 -24.38
CA THR A 59 28.59 -26.24 -22.91
C THR A 59 27.83 -27.46 -22.40
N LYS A 60 27.16 -28.18 -23.30
CA LYS A 60 26.38 -29.40 -23.03
C LYS A 60 27.18 -30.47 -22.29
N ALA A 61 28.47 -30.62 -22.59
CA ALA A 61 29.36 -31.60 -21.95
C ALA A 61 29.75 -31.23 -20.50
N PHE A 62 29.82 -29.93 -20.19
CA PHE A 62 30.28 -29.43 -18.88
C PHE A 62 29.16 -29.33 -17.84
N PHE A 63 27.91 -29.10 -18.27
CA PHE A 63 26.79 -28.86 -17.36
C PHE A 63 25.85 -30.06 -17.19
N ARG A 64 26.31 -31.07 -16.45
CA ARG A 64 25.43 -32.06 -15.80
C ARG A 64 25.08 -31.58 -14.40
N ALA A 65 24.14 -30.63 -14.29
CA ALA A 65 23.64 -30.21 -12.99
C ALA A 65 22.99 -31.41 -12.29
N LYS A 66 23.53 -31.81 -11.13
CA LYS A 66 23.12 -33.00 -10.36
C LYS A 66 21.75 -32.87 -9.67
N SER A 67 21.21 -31.66 -9.53
CA SER A 67 19.98 -31.38 -8.76
C SER A 67 18.94 -30.56 -9.53
N CYS A 68 17.68 -30.71 -9.13
CA CYS A 68 16.55 -29.97 -9.69
C CYS A 68 16.55 -28.48 -9.27
N LEU A 69 17.04 -28.19 -8.06
CA LEU A 69 17.10 -26.85 -7.48
C LEU A 69 18.23 -26.01 -8.09
N ILE A 70 18.05 -24.69 -8.16
CA ILE A 70 19.11 -23.76 -8.56
C ILE A 70 20.14 -23.62 -7.44
N SER A 71 21.42 -23.79 -7.78
CA SER A 71 22.52 -23.55 -6.87
C SER A 71 22.79 -22.06 -6.68
N GLY A 72 23.28 -21.67 -5.51
CA GLY A 72 23.72 -20.30 -5.25
C GLY A 72 24.78 -19.82 -6.24
N ASP A 73 25.63 -20.72 -6.75
CA ASP A 73 26.67 -20.36 -7.72
C ASP A 73 26.12 -20.07 -9.11
N GLU A 74 25.02 -20.72 -9.51
CA GLU A 74 24.31 -20.39 -10.75
C GLU A 74 23.63 -19.02 -10.62
N ILE A 75 23.09 -18.69 -9.45
CA ILE A 75 22.53 -17.35 -9.18
C ILE A 75 23.64 -16.30 -9.24
N LYS A 76 24.81 -16.56 -8.64
CA LYS A 76 25.97 -15.65 -8.71
C LYS A 76 26.43 -15.48 -10.16
N ALA A 77 26.56 -16.56 -10.93
CA ALA A 77 26.96 -16.52 -12.34
C ALA A 77 25.96 -15.72 -13.18
N THR A 78 24.66 -15.94 -12.97
CA THR A 78 23.58 -15.20 -13.62
C THR A 78 23.62 -13.72 -13.25
N THR A 79 23.84 -13.40 -11.97
CA THR A 79 23.97 -12.03 -11.48
C THR A 79 25.13 -11.31 -12.15
N LEU A 80 26.31 -11.95 -12.21
CA LEU A 80 27.49 -11.41 -12.90
C LEU A 80 27.22 -11.23 -14.40
N CYS A 81 26.50 -12.16 -15.04
CA CYS A 81 26.13 -12.03 -16.45
C CYS A 81 25.24 -10.80 -16.69
N LEU A 82 24.20 -10.62 -15.87
CA LEU A 82 23.29 -9.47 -15.97
C LEU A 82 24.01 -8.14 -15.73
N ILE A 83 24.95 -8.10 -14.79
CA ILE A 83 25.80 -6.93 -14.55
C ILE A 83 26.62 -6.62 -15.81
N LYS A 84 27.29 -7.60 -16.41
CA LYS A 84 28.07 -7.37 -17.64
C LYS A 84 27.20 -6.91 -18.81
N LEU A 85 26.01 -7.49 -18.96
CA LEU A 85 25.05 -7.07 -19.99
C LEU A 85 24.60 -5.62 -19.77
N SER A 86 24.26 -5.25 -18.54
CA SER A 86 23.92 -3.88 -18.16
C SER A 86 25.07 -2.92 -18.43
N GLN A 87 26.30 -3.26 -18.03
CA GLN A 87 27.48 -2.44 -18.28
C GLN A 87 27.75 -2.25 -19.77
N LYS A 88 27.63 -3.31 -20.58
CA LYS A 88 27.74 -3.20 -22.04
C LYS A 88 26.63 -2.38 -22.66
N GLN A 89 25.42 -2.42 -22.12
CA GLN A 89 24.29 -1.65 -22.64
C GLN A 89 24.44 -0.15 -22.39
N TYR A 90 24.85 0.25 -21.17
CA TYR A 90 24.88 1.66 -20.77
C TYR A 90 26.26 2.32 -20.86
N TYR A 91 27.34 1.53 -20.77
CA TYR A 91 28.73 2.01 -20.75
C TYR A 91 29.59 1.30 -21.80
N ASN A 92 29.03 1.02 -22.99
CA ASN A 92 29.74 0.29 -24.04
C ASN A 92 31.05 0.99 -24.45
N ALA A 93 30.99 2.31 -24.64
CA ALA A 93 32.13 3.10 -25.08
C ALA A 93 33.26 3.07 -24.03
N GLU A 94 32.92 3.26 -22.76
CA GLU A 94 33.84 3.16 -21.65
C GLU A 94 34.42 1.75 -21.51
N HIS A 95 33.57 0.73 -21.63
CA HIS A 95 33.99 -0.67 -21.55
C HIS A 95 35.02 -1.02 -22.63
N ASN A 96 34.79 -0.59 -23.88
CA ASN A 96 35.72 -0.83 -24.98
C ASN A 96 37.04 -0.09 -24.77
N ARG A 97 37.00 1.18 -24.32
CA ARG A 97 38.21 1.96 -24.03
C ARG A 97 39.05 1.34 -22.92
N ILE A 98 38.42 0.90 -21.83
CA ILE A 98 39.12 0.24 -20.72
C ILE A 98 39.74 -1.09 -21.18
N THR A 99 39.01 -1.87 -21.98
CA THR A 99 39.54 -3.12 -22.57
C THR A 99 40.78 -2.85 -23.42
N SER A 100 40.76 -1.80 -24.24
CA SER A 100 41.90 -1.39 -25.08
C SER A 100 43.00 -0.62 -24.33
N LYS A 101 42.92 -0.49 -22.99
CA LYS A 101 43.83 0.31 -22.15
C LYS A 101 43.96 1.79 -22.58
N ASN A 102 42.93 2.31 -23.25
CA ASN A 102 42.85 3.71 -23.65
C ASN A 102 42.25 4.58 -22.54
N ARG A 103 42.62 5.86 -22.51
CA ARG A 103 42.02 6.83 -21.58
C ARG A 103 40.52 7.01 -21.89
N LEU A 104 39.73 7.13 -20.82
CA LEU A 104 38.32 7.50 -20.93
C LEU A 104 38.16 8.93 -21.46
N ASP A 105 37.00 9.20 -22.05
CA ASP A 105 36.64 10.55 -22.48
C ASP A 105 36.56 11.48 -21.27
N SER A 106 37.06 12.71 -21.41
CA SER A 106 36.97 13.78 -20.42
C SER A 106 35.53 14.07 -19.99
N LYS A 107 34.54 13.78 -20.86
CA LYS A 107 33.11 13.98 -20.60
C LYS A 107 32.43 12.81 -19.88
N SER A 108 33.09 11.66 -19.69
CA SER A 108 32.46 10.48 -19.11
C SER A 108 32.16 10.68 -17.62
N GLU A 109 30.93 10.36 -17.18
CA GLU A 109 30.53 10.38 -15.77
C GLU A 109 31.39 9.46 -14.89
N LEU A 110 32.04 8.45 -15.50
CA LEU A 110 32.85 7.45 -14.80
C LEU A 110 34.32 7.86 -14.64
N LEU A 111 34.81 8.88 -15.36
CA LEU A 111 36.21 9.29 -15.31
C LEU A 111 36.73 9.52 -13.87
N PRO A 112 36.00 10.21 -12.97
CA PRO A 112 36.48 10.45 -11.60
C PRO A 112 36.64 9.17 -10.76
N LEU A 113 36.02 8.07 -11.19
CA LEU A 113 36.02 6.80 -10.46
C LEU A 113 37.23 5.93 -10.80
N HIS A 114 38.08 6.34 -11.75
CA HIS A 114 39.19 5.53 -12.28
C HIS A 114 38.79 4.06 -12.50
N PRO A 115 37.78 3.80 -13.38
CA PRO A 115 37.20 2.48 -13.52
C PRO A 115 38.16 1.50 -14.17
N PHE A 116 38.10 0.24 -13.74
CA PHE A 116 38.91 -0.85 -14.28
C PHE A 116 38.06 -2.12 -14.41
N LEU A 117 38.54 -3.10 -15.20
CA LEU A 117 37.91 -4.41 -15.33
C LEU A 117 38.54 -5.39 -14.35
N ASP A 118 37.70 -6.12 -13.62
CA ASP A 118 38.15 -7.21 -12.75
C ASP A 118 38.47 -8.50 -13.54
N ASN A 119 38.91 -9.54 -12.83
CA ASN A 119 39.23 -10.85 -13.43
C ASN A 119 38.03 -11.53 -14.11
N TYR A 120 36.82 -11.09 -13.78
CA TYR A 120 35.59 -11.57 -14.41
C TYR A 120 35.17 -10.67 -15.58
N GLY A 121 35.88 -9.59 -15.90
CA GLY A 121 35.49 -8.62 -16.92
C GLY A 121 34.30 -7.77 -16.51
N VAL A 122 34.13 -7.52 -15.21
CA VAL A 122 33.13 -6.59 -14.65
C VAL A 122 33.82 -5.26 -14.36
N MET A 123 33.18 -4.16 -14.78
CA MET A 123 33.68 -2.82 -14.51
C MET A 123 33.45 -2.43 -13.05
N ARG A 124 34.52 -2.04 -12.36
CA ARG A 124 34.51 -1.63 -10.95
C ARG A 124 35.10 -0.25 -10.78
N ALA A 125 34.67 0.43 -9.73
CA ALA A 125 35.23 1.71 -9.34
C ALA A 125 36.59 1.52 -8.67
N GLY A 126 37.56 2.32 -9.09
CA GLY A 126 38.76 2.59 -8.31
C GLY A 126 38.44 3.42 -7.08
N GLY A 127 39.41 3.54 -6.18
CA GLY A 127 39.25 4.32 -4.97
C GLY A 127 40.48 4.32 -4.09
N ARG A 128 40.44 5.14 -3.04
CA ARG A 128 41.53 5.29 -2.06
C ARG A 128 41.65 4.11 -1.09
N LEU A 129 40.64 3.24 -1.05
CA LEU A 129 40.57 2.10 -0.13
C LEU A 129 41.21 0.81 -0.69
N GLY A 130 41.85 0.85 -1.87
CA GLY A 130 42.41 -0.35 -2.50
C GLY A 130 43.44 -1.10 -1.63
N ALA A 131 44.21 -0.38 -0.81
CA ALA A 131 45.25 -0.94 0.05
C ALA A 131 44.73 -1.54 1.37
N SER A 132 43.47 -1.29 1.75
CA SER A 132 42.91 -1.84 2.99
C SER A 132 42.81 -3.37 2.90
N ARG A 133 43.27 -4.08 3.93
CA ARG A 133 43.15 -5.55 4.00
C ARG A 133 41.90 -6.01 4.75
N ASP A 134 41.36 -5.15 5.60
CA ASP A 134 40.20 -5.46 6.45
C ASP A 134 38.87 -5.39 5.69
N LEU A 135 38.86 -4.73 4.53
CA LEU A 135 37.66 -4.57 3.71
C LEU A 135 37.56 -5.63 2.61
N ALA A 136 36.35 -6.10 2.38
CA ALA A 136 36.07 -7.04 1.30
C ALA A 136 36.41 -6.42 -0.07
N TYR A 137 36.76 -7.25 -1.04
CA TYR A 137 37.16 -6.77 -2.37
C TYR A 137 36.08 -5.86 -3.02
N SER A 138 34.80 -6.22 -2.90
CA SER A 138 33.69 -5.42 -3.43
C SER A 138 33.48 -4.11 -2.67
N GLU A 139 33.89 -4.00 -1.41
CA GLU A 139 33.79 -2.75 -0.64
C GLU A 139 34.89 -1.77 -1.05
N ARG A 140 36.08 -2.30 -1.36
CA ARG A 140 37.20 -1.53 -1.90
C ARG A 140 36.95 -1.11 -3.35
N HIS A 141 36.35 -2.01 -4.13
CA HIS A 141 36.13 -1.88 -5.56
C HIS A 141 34.68 -2.21 -5.92
N PRO A 142 33.74 -1.31 -5.61
CA PRO A 142 32.33 -1.54 -5.88
C PRO A 142 32.04 -1.61 -7.37
N ILE A 143 31.08 -2.46 -7.74
CA ILE A 143 30.66 -2.68 -9.12
C ILE A 143 29.94 -1.45 -9.65
N ILE A 144 30.35 -0.95 -10.81
CA ILE A 144 29.71 0.21 -11.41
C ILE A 144 28.42 -0.22 -12.12
N LEU A 145 27.31 0.43 -11.80
CA LEU A 145 26.03 0.23 -12.46
C LEU A 145 25.40 1.57 -12.85
N SER A 146 24.66 1.60 -13.96
CA SER A 146 24.00 2.82 -14.42
C SER A 146 22.75 3.14 -13.59
N TYR A 147 22.50 4.41 -13.33
CA TYR A 147 21.27 4.89 -12.69
C TYR A 147 20.01 4.49 -13.47
N ASN A 148 20.08 4.50 -14.80
CA ASN A 148 18.93 4.24 -15.67
C ASN A 148 18.64 2.74 -15.84
N CYS A 149 19.52 1.86 -15.40
CA CYS A 149 19.33 0.43 -15.56
C CYS A 149 18.26 -0.12 -14.62
N ARG A 150 17.35 -0.95 -15.17
CA ARG A 150 16.32 -1.66 -14.40
C ARG A 150 16.92 -2.53 -13.29
N LEU A 151 18.05 -3.18 -13.56
CA LEU A 151 18.79 -3.97 -12.58
C LEU A 151 19.16 -3.15 -11.34
N SER A 152 19.66 -1.94 -11.53
CA SER A 152 20.04 -1.03 -10.43
C SER A 152 18.84 -0.73 -9.54
N ARG A 153 17.67 -0.43 -10.15
CA ARG A 153 16.44 -0.16 -9.41
C ARG A 153 15.98 -1.40 -8.62
N LEU A 154 16.03 -2.59 -9.23
CA LEU A 154 15.69 -3.85 -8.56
C LEU A 154 16.63 -4.17 -7.39
N ILE A 155 17.93 -3.88 -7.52
CA ILE A 155 18.92 -4.03 -6.45
C ILE A 155 18.62 -3.08 -5.29
N VAL A 156 18.36 -1.80 -5.56
CA VAL A 156 18.06 -0.83 -4.50
C VAL A 156 16.74 -1.17 -3.80
N GLN A 157 15.73 -1.64 -4.54
CA GLN A 157 14.47 -2.12 -3.95
C GLN A 157 14.69 -3.35 -3.06
N PHE A 158 15.47 -4.32 -3.53
CA PHE A 158 15.80 -5.50 -2.73
C PHE A 158 16.56 -5.13 -1.45
N ILE A 159 17.54 -4.22 -1.54
CA ILE A 159 18.27 -3.74 -0.35
C ILE A 159 17.33 -3.03 0.62
N HIS A 160 16.32 -2.31 0.11
CA HIS A 160 15.32 -1.63 0.95
C HIS A 160 14.48 -2.61 1.75
N GLU A 161 14.10 -3.74 1.15
CA GLU A 161 13.34 -4.79 1.82
C GLU A 161 14.20 -5.56 2.84
N ILE A 162 15.41 -6.00 2.49
CA ILE A 162 16.27 -6.77 3.41
C ILE A 162 16.82 -5.93 4.57
N SER A 163 16.92 -4.61 4.39
CA SER A 163 17.34 -3.68 5.46
C SER A 163 16.19 -3.26 6.37
N LEU A 164 15.03 -3.93 6.27
CA LEU A 164 13.82 -3.63 7.04
C LEU A 164 13.40 -2.17 6.90
N HIS A 165 13.32 -1.69 5.66
CA HIS A 165 12.95 -0.31 5.33
C HIS A 165 13.94 0.76 5.84
N GLY A 166 15.25 0.46 5.73
CA GLY A 166 16.31 1.35 6.15
C GLY A 166 16.22 2.78 5.57
N GLU A 167 16.68 3.75 6.35
CA GLU A 167 16.74 5.16 5.93
C GLU A 167 17.80 5.42 4.85
N ASN A 168 17.79 6.64 4.29
CA ASN A 168 18.68 7.06 3.21
C ASN A 168 20.17 6.77 3.47
N GLN A 169 20.67 7.02 4.69
CA GLN A 169 22.09 6.85 5.01
C GLN A 169 22.47 5.36 5.13
N LEU A 170 21.63 4.56 5.79
CA LEU A 170 21.84 3.12 5.91
C LEU A 170 21.83 2.46 4.53
N MET A 171 20.81 2.77 3.73
CA MET A 171 20.68 2.31 2.35
C MET A 171 21.91 2.66 1.51
N LEU A 172 22.38 3.91 1.58
CA LEU A 172 23.55 4.36 0.83
C LEU A 172 24.80 3.57 1.22
N ARG A 173 25.01 3.31 2.52
CA ARG A 173 26.14 2.53 3.01
C ARG A 173 26.06 1.08 2.52
N LEU A 174 24.91 0.44 2.67
CA LEU A 174 24.69 -0.95 2.24
C LEU A 174 24.84 -1.13 0.73
N ILE A 175 24.43 -0.15 -0.08
CA ILE A 175 24.64 -0.22 -1.53
C ILE A 175 26.13 -0.10 -1.85
N ARG A 176 26.84 0.83 -1.19
CA ARG A 176 28.26 1.11 -1.46
C ARG A 176 29.22 0.00 -1.04
N THR A 177 28.80 -0.98 -0.23
CA THR A 177 29.62 -2.16 0.05
C THR A 177 29.79 -3.07 -1.17
N GLN A 178 28.91 -2.96 -2.17
CA GLN A 178 28.94 -3.82 -3.36
C GLN A 178 28.84 -3.06 -4.68
N PHE A 179 28.13 -1.94 -4.73
CA PHE A 179 27.76 -1.24 -5.95
C PHE A 179 28.04 0.25 -5.87
N TRP A 180 28.53 0.80 -6.97
CA TRP A 180 28.64 2.23 -7.22
C TRP A 180 27.66 2.62 -8.32
N ILE A 181 26.53 3.19 -7.92
CA ILE A 181 25.50 3.71 -8.82
C ILE A 181 25.59 5.25 -8.80
N PRO A 182 25.90 5.91 -9.93
CA PRO A 182 25.83 7.37 -10.00
C PRO A 182 24.44 7.87 -9.59
N ARG A 183 24.37 8.99 -8.84
CA ARG A 183 23.09 9.59 -8.40
C ARG A 183 22.17 8.65 -7.58
N VAL A 184 22.71 7.60 -6.95
CA VAL A 184 21.92 6.60 -6.20
C VAL A 184 21.04 7.20 -5.10
N LYS A 185 21.45 8.30 -4.46
CA LYS A 185 20.66 8.98 -3.43
C LYS A 185 19.26 9.35 -3.93
N ASN A 186 19.12 9.77 -5.18
CA ASN A 186 17.81 10.13 -5.76
C ASN A 186 16.96 8.87 -5.97
N MET A 187 17.57 7.77 -6.38
CA MET A 187 16.89 6.48 -6.52
C MET A 187 16.38 5.97 -5.16
N ILE A 188 17.21 6.04 -4.12
CA ILE A 188 16.84 5.64 -2.76
C ILE A 188 15.66 6.47 -2.26
N ARG A 189 15.72 7.80 -2.38
CA ARG A 189 14.62 8.70 -1.99
C ARG A 189 13.32 8.36 -2.73
N SER A 190 13.40 8.11 -4.04
CA SER A 190 12.26 7.71 -4.85
C SER A 190 11.65 6.38 -4.38
N ILE A 191 12.48 5.38 -4.06
CA ILE A 191 12.01 4.07 -3.59
C ILE A 191 11.35 4.19 -2.21
N ILE A 192 11.98 4.90 -1.27
CA ILE A 192 11.41 5.11 0.08
C ILE A 192 10.09 5.88 0.01
N HIS A 193 10.02 6.91 -0.83
CA HIS A 193 8.79 7.70 -0.99
C HIS A 193 7.63 6.88 -1.56
N ASN A 194 7.91 5.99 -2.52
CA ASN A 194 6.90 5.12 -3.12
C ASN A 194 6.58 3.87 -2.26
N CYS A 195 7.29 3.67 -1.14
CA CYS A 195 7.05 2.53 -0.26
C CYS A 195 5.87 2.80 0.67
N LYS A 196 4.81 1.99 0.54
CA LYS A 196 3.60 2.09 1.38
C LYS A 196 3.94 1.92 2.86
N ILE A 197 4.81 0.98 3.19
CA ILE A 197 5.21 0.67 4.58
C ILE A 197 5.91 1.88 5.18
N CYS A 198 6.92 2.44 4.50
CA CYS A 198 7.58 3.67 4.93
C CYS A 198 6.61 4.85 5.06
N THR A 199 5.65 4.97 4.15
CA THR A 199 4.66 6.05 4.17
C THR A 199 3.76 5.97 5.39
N ILE A 200 3.31 4.77 5.76
CA ILE A 200 2.51 4.53 6.97
C ILE A 200 3.32 4.88 8.22
N TYR A 201 4.53 4.34 8.37
CA TYR A 201 5.35 4.56 9.56
C TYR A 201 5.85 6.01 9.69
N LYS A 202 6.03 6.72 8.57
CA LYS A 202 6.45 8.12 8.58
C LYS A 202 5.29 9.09 8.85
N LYS A 203 4.04 8.62 8.84
CA LYS A 203 2.87 9.48 9.11
C LYS A 203 2.96 10.01 10.53
N ARG A 204 3.24 11.31 10.67
CA ARG A 204 3.18 12.00 11.97
C ARG A 204 1.73 11.98 12.46
N THR A 205 1.55 11.67 13.74
CA THR A 205 0.28 11.92 14.43
C THR A 205 -0.04 13.40 14.31
N GLN A 206 -1.22 13.72 13.78
CA GLN A 206 -1.66 15.11 13.79
C GLN A 206 -2.01 15.50 15.22
N ILE A 207 -1.57 16.68 15.63
CA ILE A 207 -1.93 17.27 16.91
C ILE A 207 -3.35 17.79 16.74
N GLN A 208 -4.29 17.31 17.56
CA GLN A 208 -5.64 17.83 17.57
C GLN A 208 -5.62 19.27 18.12
N LEU A 209 -5.89 20.25 17.26
CA LEU A 209 -6.14 21.61 17.71
C LEU A 209 -7.51 21.66 18.41
N MET A 210 -7.58 22.29 19.59
CA MET A 210 -8.87 22.50 20.26
C MET A 210 -9.73 23.43 19.41
N GLY A 211 -10.87 22.92 18.93
CA GLY A 211 -11.84 23.72 18.20
C GLY A 211 -12.67 24.59 19.13
N ASN A 212 -13.19 25.71 18.60
CA ASN A 212 -14.16 26.54 19.32
C ASN A 212 -15.43 25.74 19.62
N LEU A 213 -15.97 25.93 20.82
CA LEU A 213 -17.27 25.35 21.19
C LEU A 213 -18.39 26.05 20.40
N PRO A 214 -19.46 25.31 20.02
CA PRO A 214 -20.61 25.89 19.33
C PRO A 214 -21.32 26.91 20.24
N GLN A 215 -21.99 27.90 19.62
CA GLN A 215 -22.64 29.01 20.33
C GLN A 215 -23.63 28.51 21.38
N GLU A 216 -24.31 27.40 21.10
CA GLU A 216 -25.29 26.76 21.98
C GLU A 216 -24.69 26.23 23.29
N ARG A 217 -23.36 26.04 23.34
CA ARG A 217 -22.60 25.65 24.54
C ARG A 217 -21.85 26.81 25.20
N SER A 218 -21.60 27.90 24.47
CA SER A 218 -20.79 29.03 24.96
C SER A 218 -21.61 30.26 25.34
N THR A 219 -22.89 30.33 24.97
CA THR A 219 -23.80 31.43 25.32
C THR A 219 -24.80 31.01 26.39
N PHE A 220 -25.14 31.95 27.27
CA PHE A 220 -26.14 31.73 28.30
C PHE A 220 -27.54 31.60 27.68
N SER A 221 -28.28 30.59 28.12
CA SER A 221 -29.68 30.37 27.73
C SER A 221 -30.50 29.93 28.93
N ARG A 222 -31.83 29.93 28.82
CA ARG A 222 -32.68 29.30 29.83
C ARG A 222 -32.37 27.79 29.89
N ALA A 223 -32.61 27.19 31.06
CA ALA A 223 -32.44 25.75 31.25
C ALA A 223 -33.26 24.97 30.20
N PHE A 224 -32.66 23.89 29.68
CA PHE A 224 -33.18 23.03 28.62
C PHE A 224 -33.52 23.69 27.28
N THR A 225 -33.18 24.97 27.05
CA THR A 225 -33.35 25.59 25.71
C THR A 225 -32.50 24.92 24.64
N ASN A 226 -31.22 24.70 24.93
CA ASN A 226 -30.32 23.90 24.11
C ASN A 226 -30.01 22.61 24.88
N THR A 227 -30.42 21.47 24.33
CA THR A 227 -30.35 20.18 25.02
C THR A 227 -29.59 19.17 24.16
N GLY A 228 -28.59 18.51 24.75
CA GLY A 228 -27.97 17.33 24.18
C GLY A 228 -28.74 16.06 24.56
N VAL A 229 -28.81 15.10 23.67
CA VAL A 229 -29.49 13.82 23.89
C VAL A 229 -28.55 12.68 23.57
N ASP A 230 -28.56 11.68 24.45
CA ASP A 230 -27.81 10.45 24.27
C ASP A 230 -28.57 9.27 24.89
N PHE A 231 -28.15 8.04 24.59
CA PHE A 231 -28.62 6.83 25.27
C PHE A 231 -27.48 6.18 26.04
N ALA A 232 -27.75 5.82 27.30
CA ALA A 232 -26.89 4.93 28.07
C ALA A 232 -27.51 3.54 28.13
N GLY A 233 -26.65 2.52 28.09
CA GLY A 233 -27.02 1.12 28.22
C GLY A 233 -26.23 0.22 27.26
N PRO A 234 -26.63 -1.05 27.12
CA PRO A 234 -27.77 -1.67 27.79
C PRO A 234 -27.53 -1.93 29.28
N PHE A 235 -28.56 -1.71 30.09
CA PHE A 235 -28.63 -2.15 31.49
C PHE A 235 -29.52 -3.38 31.60
N GLU A 236 -29.22 -4.28 32.53
CA GLU A 236 -30.10 -5.41 32.83
C GLU A 236 -31.16 -4.98 33.84
N ILE A 237 -32.42 -5.04 33.43
CA ILE A 237 -33.57 -4.60 34.20
C ILE A 237 -34.41 -5.83 34.59
N LYS A 238 -34.90 -5.84 35.82
CA LYS A 238 -35.90 -6.80 36.31
C LYS A 238 -37.29 -6.17 36.20
N SER A 239 -38.24 -6.90 35.64
CA SER A 239 -39.64 -6.45 35.56
C SER A 239 -40.36 -6.52 36.92
N TYR A 240 -39.90 -7.38 37.84
CA TYR A 240 -40.39 -7.49 39.21
C TYR A 240 -39.34 -8.13 40.13
N SER A 241 -39.52 -7.99 41.45
CA SER A 241 -38.65 -8.62 42.45
C SER A 241 -39.14 -10.05 42.76
N GLY A 242 -38.37 -11.08 42.39
CA GLY A 242 -38.71 -12.48 42.66
C GLY A 242 -37.74 -13.50 42.04
N ARG A 243 -37.82 -14.77 42.48
CA ARG A 243 -37.05 -15.88 41.88
C ARG A 243 -37.59 -16.20 40.48
N GLY A 244 -36.70 -16.52 39.54
CA GLY A 244 -37.07 -16.83 38.15
C GLY A 244 -37.41 -15.62 37.26
N CYS A 245 -37.20 -14.38 37.75
CA CYS A 245 -37.43 -13.18 36.95
C CYS A 245 -36.47 -13.14 35.75
N ARG A 246 -37.03 -13.08 34.54
CA ARG A 246 -36.27 -12.92 33.30
C ARG A 246 -35.74 -11.48 33.22
N MET A 247 -34.42 -11.34 33.19
CA MET A 247 -33.79 -10.05 32.99
C MET A 247 -33.94 -9.61 31.54
N SER A 248 -34.30 -8.35 31.32
CA SER A 248 -34.40 -7.74 30.00
C SER A 248 -33.40 -6.59 29.88
N LYS A 249 -32.99 -6.28 28.65
CA LYS A 249 -32.20 -5.07 28.39
C LYS A 249 -33.12 -3.86 28.50
N GLY A 250 -32.64 -2.80 29.12
CA GLY A 250 -33.22 -1.48 28.99
C GLY A 250 -32.14 -0.41 28.89
N TYR A 251 -32.60 0.79 28.58
CA TYR A 251 -31.74 1.92 28.28
C TYR A 251 -32.25 3.15 29.03
N VAL A 252 -31.39 4.14 29.13
CA VAL A 252 -31.74 5.44 29.71
C VAL A 252 -31.50 6.49 28.65
N CYS A 253 -32.54 7.21 28.26
CA CYS A 253 -32.44 8.39 27.43
C CYS A 253 -32.01 9.57 28.31
N LEU A 254 -30.86 10.15 28.02
CA LEU A 254 -30.28 11.28 28.75
C LEU A 254 -30.59 12.56 28.00
N PHE A 255 -31.15 13.54 28.70
CA PHE A 255 -31.32 14.91 28.22
C PHE A 255 -30.43 15.84 29.05
N VAL A 256 -29.40 16.39 28.44
CA VAL A 256 -28.40 17.24 29.10
C VAL A 256 -28.57 18.68 28.66
N CYS A 257 -28.87 19.58 29.59
CA CYS A 257 -28.91 21.00 29.30
C CYS A 257 -27.51 21.56 29.02
N PHE A 258 -27.32 22.26 27.90
CA PHE A 258 -26.02 22.84 27.57
C PHE A 258 -25.64 24.03 28.46
N SER A 259 -26.61 24.82 28.94
CA SER A 259 -26.36 25.98 29.79
C SER A 259 -26.02 25.61 31.23
N THR A 260 -26.75 24.69 31.85
CA THR A 260 -26.61 24.36 33.29
C THR A 260 -25.96 23.02 33.58
N LYS A 261 -25.79 22.17 32.55
CA LYS A 261 -25.40 20.75 32.68
C LYS A 261 -26.36 19.89 33.51
N ALA A 262 -27.56 20.39 33.80
CA ALA A 262 -28.61 19.59 34.42
C ALA A 262 -29.00 18.42 33.51
N ILE A 263 -29.16 17.24 34.11
CA ILE A 263 -29.50 15.99 33.42
C ILE A 263 -30.93 15.59 33.77
N HIS A 264 -31.73 15.29 32.76
CA HIS A 264 -33.04 14.65 32.90
C HIS A 264 -32.95 13.25 32.29
N LEU A 265 -33.38 12.24 33.05
CA LEU A 265 -33.27 10.83 32.67
C LEU A 265 -34.64 10.24 32.43
N GLU A 266 -34.80 9.51 31.33
CA GLU A 266 -36.01 8.77 31.01
C GLU A 266 -35.65 7.31 30.69
N ALA A 267 -36.25 6.36 31.41
CA ALA A 267 -36.05 4.95 31.12
C ALA A 267 -36.78 4.54 29.83
N THR A 268 -36.14 3.70 29.02
CA THR A 268 -36.72 3.09 27.82
C THR A 268 -36.43 1.60 27.76
N SER A 269 -37.33 0.84 27.13
CA SER A 269 -37.17 -0.61 26.97
C SER A 269 -36.23 -0.98 25.82
N ASP A 270 -36.12 -0.12 24.81
CA ASP A 270 -35.25 -0.33 23.66
C ASP A 270 -34.68 1.01 23.13
N LEU A 271 -33.85 0.89 22.08
CA LEU A 271 -33.28 2.00 21.32
C LEU A 271 -34.11 2.32 20.07
N SER A 272 -35.40 2.01 20.04
CA SER A 272 -36.22 2.32 18.88
C SER A 272 -36.54 3.81 18.79
N THR A 273 -36.87 4.27 17.59
CA THR A 273 -37.39 5.62 17.34
C THR A 273 -38.62 5.91 18.20
N GLN A 274 -39.53 4.94 18.34
CA GLN A 274 -40.78 5.10 19.08
C GLN A 274 -40.53 5.25 20.59
N SER A 275 -39.63 4.45 21.16
CA SER A 275 -39.22 4.60 22.55
C SER A 275 -38.55 5.94 22.82
N PHE A 276 -37.73 6.43 21.88
CA PHE A 276 -37.17 7.77 21.99
C PHE A 276 -38.24 8.86 21.94
N LEU A 277 -39.19 8.81 20.99
CA LEU A 277 -40.28 9.79 20.90
C LEU A 277 -41.13 9.80 22.18
N ALA A 278 -41.42 8.63 22.75
CA ALA A 278 -42.14 8.53 24.02
C ALA A 278 -41.34 9.14 25.19
N ALA A 279 -40.02 8.91 25.25
CA ALA A 279 -39.14 9.54 26.24
C ALA A 279 -39.06 11.06 26.04
N PHE A 280 -38.97 11.51 24.80
CA PHE A 280 -38.93 12.93 24.45
C PHE A 280 -40.22 13.64 24.83
N ALA A 281 -41.38 13.02 24.61
CA ALA A 281 -42.66 13.56 25.05
C ALA A 281 -42.73 13.74 26.57
N ARG A 282 -42.23 12.78 27.35
CA ARG A 282 -42.13 12.87 28.82
C ARG A 282 -41.14 13.94 29.29
N PHE A 283 -40.05 14.13 28.55
CA PHE A 283 -39.10 15.20 28.80
C PHE A 283 -39.75 16.57 28.54
N VAL A 284 -40.38 16.76 27.38
CA VAL A 284 -41.03 18.03 27.00
C VAL A 284 -42.17 18.38 27.95
N SER A 285 -42.99 17.41 28.37
CA SER A 285 -44.09 17.67 29.31
C SER A 285 -43.61 18.17 30.67
N ARG A 286 -42.41 17.75 31.12
CA ARG A 286 -41.84 18.16 32.42
C ARG A 286 -40.92 19.37 32.34
N ARG A 287 -40.17 19.54 31.25
CA ARG A 287 -39.11 20.58 31.12
C ARG A 287 -39.45 21.69 30.14
N GLY A 288 -40.54 21.55 29.40
CA GLY A 288 -40.90 22.43 28.29
C GLY A 288 -40.21 22.03 26.98
N CYS A 289 -40.67 22.61 25.87
CA CYS A 289 -40.12 22.33 24.55
C CYS A 289 -38.75 22.99 24.38
N PRO A 290 -37.67 22.23 24.10
CA PRO A 290 -36.37 22.81 23.80
C PRO A 290 -36.40 23.57 22.46
N LYS A 291 -35.56 24.60 22.33
CA LYS A 291 -35.35 25.29 21.05
C LYS A 291 -34.50 24.43 20.11
N ASN A 292 -33.42 23.87 20.65
CA ASN A 292 -32.48 23.04 19.90
C ASN A 292 -32.22 21.73 20.64
N VAL A 293 -32.25 20.62 19.90
CA VAL A 293 -31.91 19.28 20.38
C VAL A 293 -30.74 18.76 19.57
N HIS A 294 -29.64 18.40 20.23
CA HIS A 294 -28.42 17.88 19.62
C HIS A 294 -28.23 16.41 20.00
N SER A 295 -28.06 15.53 19.03
CA SER A 295 -27.76 14.11 19.23
C SER A 295 -26.58 13.70 18.36
N ASP A 296 -26.14 12.45 18.52
CA ASP A 296 -25.35 11.80 17.48
C ASP A 296 -26.23 11.38 16.28
N ASN A 297 -25.63 10.67 15.32
CA ASN A 297 -26.33 10.13 14.16
C ASN A 297 -26.95 8.75 14.42
N GLY A 298 -27.34 8.46 15.67
CA GLY A 298 -28.09 7.26 16.02
C GLY A 298 -29.36 7.11 15.18
N THR A 299 -29.63 5.90 14.70
CA THR A 299 -30.74 5.63 13.76
C THR A 299 -32.10 5.95 14.36
N ASN A 300 -32.24 5.84 15.68
CA ASN A 300 -33.40 6.24 16.47
C ASN A 300 -33.64 7.76 16.44
N PHE A 301 -32.59 8.56 16.61
CA PHE A 301 -32.68 10.03 16.55
C PHE A 301 -32.95 10.51 15.13
N VAL A 302 -32.27 9.93 14.13
CA VAL A 302 -32.51 10.23 12.71
C VAL A 302 -33.94 9.87 12.32
N GLY A 303 -34.44 8.71 12.75
CA GLY A 303 -35.82 8.28 12.55
C GLY A 303 -36.83 9.24 13.19
N ALA A 304 -36.59 9.66 14.43
CA ALA A 304 -37.47 10.56 15.15
C ALA A 304 -37.52 11.94 14.51
N SER A 305 -36.35 12.46 14.10
CA SER A 305 -36.25 13.73 13.38
C SER A 305 -37.03 13.69 12.06
N ARG A 306 -37.04 12.55 11.36
CA ARG A 306 -37.86 12.36 10.16
C ARG A 306 -39.35 12.33 10.48
N SER A 307 -39.76 11.57 11.50
CA SER A 307 -41.18 11.46 11.91
C SER A 307 -41.75 12.83 12.28
N LEU A 308 -41.07 13.54 13.19
CA LEU A 308 -41.51 14.85 13.68
C LEU A 308 -41.60 15.88 12.55
N ARG A 309 -40.65 15.90 11.61
CA ARG A 309 -40.73 16.79 10.43
C ARG A 309 -41.90 16.44 9.52
N SER A 310 -42.21 15.16 9.36
CA SER A 310 -43.35 14.72 8.54
C SER A 310 -44.66 15.12 9.18
N GLU A 311 -44.83 14.81 10.47
CA GLU A 311 -46.03 15.16 11.26
C GLU A 311 -46.26 16.68 11.29
N PHE A 312 -45.19 17.47 11.48
CA PHE A 312 -45.28 18.92 11.46
C PHE A 312 -45.75 19.46 10.09
N LYS A 313 -45.27 18.89 8.98
CA LYS A 313 -45.73 19.29 7.64
C LYS A 313 -47.21 19.00 7.44
N THR A 314 -47.67 17.82 7.84
CA THR A 314 -49.09 17.45 7.76
C THR A 314 -49.93 18.37 8.62
N PHE A 315 -49.54 18.58 9.88
CA PHE A 315 -50.23 19.49 10.80
C PHE A 315 -50.34 20.91 10.23
N MET A 316 -49.27 21.46 9.66
CA MET A 316 -49.30 22.79 9.06
C MET A 316 -50.22 22.86 7.83
N ALA A 317 -50.32 21.80 7.04
CA ALA A 317 -51.25 21.73 5.91
C ALA A 317 -52.71 21.73 6.38
N ASP A 318 -53.02 20.95 7.41
CA ASP A 318 -54.38 20.85 7.97
C ASP A 318 -54.78 22.14 8.71
N ALA A 319 -53.87 22.67 9.53
CA ALA A 319 -54.08 23.90 10.27
C ALA A 319 -54.24 25.10 9.33
N ARG A 320 -53.59 25.12 8.16
CA ARG A 320 -53.77 26.19 7.16
C ARG A 320 -55.23 26.34 6.75
N ASN A 321 -55.95 25.23 6.54
CA ASN A 321 -57.36 25.28 6.14
C ASN A 321 -58.25 25.82 7.27
N SER A 322 -57.97 25.46 8.52
CA SER A 322 -58.68 25.94 9.71
C SER A 322 -58.36 27.40 10.06
N ILE A 323 -57.12 27.83 9.89
CA ILE A 323 -56.68 29.22 10.11
C ILE A 323 -57.29 30.12 9.02
N VAL A 324 -57.24 29.70 7.74
CA VAL A 324 -57.86 30.45 6.65
C VAL A 324 -59.37 30.59 6.89
N SER A 325 -60.08 29.53 7.25
CA SER A 325 -61.54 29.63 7.50
C SER A 325 -61.88 30.51 8.71
N LYS A 326 -61.09 30.45 9.78
CA LYS A 326 -61.36 31.22 11.02
C LYS A 326 -61.03 32.71 10.90
N TYR A 327 -60.03 33.08 10.10
CA TYR A 327 -59.60 34.48 9.94
C TYR A 327 -60.06 35.13 8.62
N ALA A 328 -60.49 34.37 7.61
CA ALA A 328 -61.11 34.94 6.40
C ALA A 328 -62.49 35.55 6.69
N ILE A 329 -63.21 35.06 7.70
CA ILE A 329 -64.53 35.60 8.10
C ILE A 329 -64.41 36.91 8.88
N GLN A 330 -63.25 37.23 9.47
CA GLN A 330 -63.00 38.50 10.17
C GLN A 330 -62.57 39.64 9.24
N ALA A 331 -62.43 39.38 7.94
CA ALA A 331 -62.00 40.36 6.92
C ALA A 331 -63.14 40.79 5.96
N LEU A 332 -64.37 40.38 6.24
CA LEU A 332 -65.62 40.90 5.66
C LEU A 332 -66.41 41.58 6.77
#